data_AF-A0AAW9QHG3-F1
#
_entry.id   AF-A0AAW9QHG3-F1
#
_cell.length_a   1.000
_cell.length_b   1.000
_cell.length_c   1.000
_cell.angle_alpha   90.00
_cell.angle_beta   90.00
_cell.angle_gamma   90.00
#
_symmetry.space_group_name_H-M   'P 1'
#
loop_
_entity.id
_entity.type
_entity.pdbx_description
1 polymer ?
#
loop_
_entity_poly.entity_id
_entity_poly.type
_entity_poly.pdbx_seq_one_letter_code
_entity_poly.pdbx_strand_id
1 'polypeptide(L)'
;MVLYEYPFNEGIRTMLRLEHLFNRLGQLIVREAPMDHHFALATLFEIMDVASRADLKSDLLKELDRHRAQLEAYRGNPSISEEVLDAVTSRLDRAFTGLNELNGKAGHQLTANEWLMSIRSRIGIPGGTCEFDLPAYHSWQQRSPERRRADLAGWAGTMAPLADALRVLLGLLRDSGVPHKVVAVGGQFQRGLPPGKTYHLLRVRMPLTEEELVPEITGHRLMVSVRMMRSDEEGRLRPAADDCSFELTLCA
;
A
#
# COMPACT_ATOMS: atom_id res chain seq x y z
N MET A 1 14.40 7.81 11.74
CA MET A 1 13.05 7.59 12.28
C MET A 1 12.40 6.45 11.50
N VAL A 2 11.64 5.58 12.15
CA VAL A 2 10.84 4.51 11.53
C VAL A 2 9.38 4.94 11.49
N LEU A 3 8.70 4.71 10.38
CA LEU A 3 7.28 5.00 10.20
C LEU A 3 6.46 3.71 10.34
N TYR A 4 5.46 3.77 11.20
CA TYR A 4 4.44 2.73 11.37
C TYR A 4 3.08 3.31 10.99
N GLU A 5 2.35 2.61 10.12
CA GLU A 5 1.02 3.01 9.67
C GLU A 5 -0.03 1.98 10.12
N TYR A 6 -1.12 2.46 10.73
CA TYR A 6 -2.21 1.64 11.23
C TYR A 6 -3.55 2.06 10.58
N PRO A 7 -4.20 1.19 9.79
CA PRO A 7 -5.48 1.49 9.16
C PRO A 7 -6.64 1.30 10.15
N PHE A 8 -7.56 2.28 10.22
CA PHE A 8 -8.75 2.18 11.07
C PHE A 8 -9.91 1.39 10.43
N ASN A 9 -9.83 1.09 9.13
CA ASN A 9 -10.86 0.35 8.40
C ASN A 9 -10.24 -0.58 7.33
N GLU A 10 -11.03 -1.55 6.86
CA GLU A 10 -10.56 -2.56 5.90
C GLU A 10 -10.26 -1.99 4.52
N GLY A 11 -10.94 -0.90 4.12
CA GLY A 11 -10.67 -0.21 2.86
C GLY A 11 -9.23 0.31 2.81
N ILE A 12 -8.83 1.10 3.80
CA ILE A 12 -7.44 1.59 3.90
C ILE A 12 -6.45 0.44 4.08
N ARG A 13 -6.80 -0.60 4.85
CA ARG A 13 -5.94 -1.78 5.00
C ARG A 13 -5.66 -2.45 3.65
N THR A 14 -6.69 -2.57 2.81
CA THR A 14 -6.56 -3.14 1.46
C THR A 14 -5.71 -2.25 0.57
N MET A 15 -5.90 -0.92 0.63
CA MET A 15 -5.10 0.04 -0.13
C MET A 15 -3.61 0.00 0.26
N LEU A 16 -3.29 -0.05 1.55
CA LEU A 16 -1.91 -0.15 2.06
C LEU A 16 -1.25 -1.48 1.66
N ARG A 17 -2.00 -2.59 1.71
CA ARG A 17 -1.51 -3.89 1.22
C ARG A 17 -1.17 -3.83 -0.26
N LEU A 18 -2.03 -3.25 -1.09
CA LEU A 18 -1.78 -3.11 -2.52
C LEU A 18 -0.60 -2.17 -2.81
N GLU A 19 -0.49 -1.05 -2.10
CA GLU A 19 0.67 -0.16 -2.22
C GLU A 19 1.97 -0.90 -1.91
N HIS A 20 2.01 -1.69 -0.83
CA HIS A 20 3.16 -2.53 -0.49
C HIS A 20 3.51 -3.50 -1.62
N LEU A 21 2.51 -4.21 -2.17
CA LEU A 21 2.71 -5.16 -3.26
C LEU A 21 3.19 -4.49 -4.56
N PHE A 22 2.61 -3.35 -4.94
CA PHE A 22 3.05 -2.60 -6.12
C PHE A 22 4.48 -2.08 -5.96
N ASN A 23 4.86 -1.60 -4.77
CA ASN A 23 6.23 -1.19 -4.48
C ASN A 23 7.21 -2.37 -4.58
N ARG A 24 6.84 -3.53 -4.01
CA ARG A 24 7.64 -4.76 -4.10
C ARG A 24 7.79 -5.21 -5.56
N LEU A 25 6.70 -5.20 -6.33
CA LEU A 25 6.72 -5.57 -7.75
C LEU A 25 7.65 -4.65 -8.55
N GLY A 26 7.56 -3.34 -8.36
CA GLY A 26 8.42 -2.36 -9.03
C GLY A 26 9.91 -2.60 -8.77
N GLN A 27 10.29 -2.94 -7.53
CA GLN A 27 11.67 -3.28 -7.20
C GLN A 27 12.14 -4.58 -7.87
N LEU A 28 11.30 -5.61 -7.90
CA LEU A 28 11.65 -6.92 -8.45
C LEU A 28 11.75 -6.91 -9.98
N ILE A 29 10.93 -6.09 -10.66
CA ILE A 29 10.96 -5.97 -12.13
C ILE A 29 12.27 -5.35 -12.63
N VAL A 30 12.89 -4.44 -11.88
CA VAL A 30 14.11 -3.75 -12.35
C VAL A 30 15.37 -4.63 -12.22
N ARG A 31 15.31 -5.65 -11.36
CA ARG A 31 16.43 -6.59 -11.14
C ARG A 31 16.67 -7.49 -12.34
N GLU A 32 17.71 -8.32 -12.26
CA GLU A 32 18.15 -9.13 -13.40
C GLU A 32 18.00 -10.63 -13.16
N ALA A 33 18.00 -11.06 -11.91
CA ALA A 33 18.07 -12.46 -11.58
C ALA A 33 16.74 -13.18 -11.90
N PRO A 34 16.79 -14.42 -12.43
CA PRO A 34 15.59 -15.25 -12.58
C PRO A 34 14.79 -15.40 -11.29
N MET A 35 15.48 -15.48 -10.16
CA MET A 35 14.88 -15.59 -8.84
C MET A 35 14.06 -14.35 -8.47
N ASP A 36 14.56 -13.14 -8.73
CA ASP A 36 13.81 -11.91 -8.48
C ASP A 36 12.54 -11.86 -9.35
N HIS A 37 12.66 -12.27 -10.62
CA HIS A 37 11.53 -12.34 -11.53
C HIS A 37 10.49 -13.42 -11.17
N HIS A 38 10.91 -14.50 -10.51
CA HIS A 38 9.98 -15.46 -9.89
C HIS A 38 9.13 -14.77 -8.82
N PHE A 39 9.75 -14.04 -7.90
CA PHE A 39 9.02 -13.29 -6.87
C PHE A 39 8.23 -12.11 -7.46
N ALA A 40 8.64 -11.55 -8.60
CA ALA A 40 7.85 -10.56 -9.32
C ALA A 40 6.51 -11.17 -9.79
N LEU A 41 6.53 -12.37 -10.37
CA LEU A 41 5.31 -13.11 -10.75
C LEU A 41 4.45 -13.45 -9.54
N ALA A 42 5.05 -13.96 -8.44
CA ALA A 42 4.31 -14.22 -7.21
C ALA A 42 3.60 -12.95 -6.70
N THR A 43 4.31 -11.82 -6.68
CA THR A 43 3.76 -10.51 -6.28
C THR A 43 2.65 -10.05 -7.21
N LEU A 44 2.80 -10.23 -8.52
CA LEU A 44 1.77 -9.93 -9.50
C LEU A 44 0.48 -10.71 -9.21
N PHE A 45 0.58 -12.00 -8.89
CA PHE A 45 -0.57 -12.83 -8.54
C PHE A 45 -1.20 -12.43 -7.21
N GLU A 46 -0.41 -12.07 -6.20
CA GLU A 46 -0.93 -11.53 -4.94
C GLU A 46 -1.74 -10.23 -5.16
N ILE A 47 -1.27 -9.34 -6.05
CA ILE A 47 -2.02 -8.13 -6.43
C ILE A 47 -3.36 -8.51 -7.07
N MET A 48 -3.36 -9.48 -7.99
CA MET A 48 -4.60 -9.97 -8.62
C MET A 48 -5.58 -10.56 -7.58
N ASP A 49 -5.07 -11.30 -6.60
CA ASP A 49 -5.90 -11.89 -5.53
C ASP A 49 -6.53 -10.83 -4.64
N VAL A 50 -5.77 -9.80 -4.25
CA VAL A 50 -6.30 -8.72 -3.41
C VAL A 50 -7.27 -7.84 -4.21
N ALA A 51 -6.93 -7.48 -5.45
CA ALA A 51 -7.73 -6.58 -6.26
C ALA A 51 -9.04 -7.20 -6.79
N SER A 52 -9.14 -8.53 -6.84
CA SER A 52 -10.34 -9.23 -7.33
C SER A 52 -11.42 -9.49 -6.28
N ARG A 53 -11.07 -9.47 -4.99
CA ARG A 53 -11.94 -9.83 -3.85
C ARG A 53 -12.98 -8.78 -3.47
N ALA A 54 -12.73 -7.50 -3.74
CA ALA A 54 -13.62 -6.39 -3.43
C ALA A 54 -14.05 -5.66 -4.71
N ASP A 55 -15.12 -4.86 -4.64
CA ASP A 55 -15.46 -3.88 -5.68
C ASP A 55 -14.53 -2.64 -5.61
N LEU A 56 -13.22 -2.92 -5.52
CA LEU A 56 -12.20 -1.93 -5.24
C LEU A 56 -12.18 -0.83 -6.31
N LYS A 57 -12.41 -1.19 -7.58
CA LYS A 57 -12.46 -0.21 -8.67
C LYS A 57 -13.56 0.83 -8.41
N SER A 58 -14.77 0.37 -8.12
CA SER A 58 -15.92 1.25 -7.85
C SER A 58 -15.69 2.13 -6.63
N ASP A 59 -15.16 1.55 -5.55
CA ASP A 59 -14.88 2.28 -4.32
C ASP A 59 -13.81 3.36 -4.51
N LEU A 60 -12.71 3.05 -5.22
CA LEU A 60 -11.68 4.03 -5.53
C LEU A 60 -12.18 5.13 -6.47
N LEU A 61 -13.02 4.80 -7.48
CA LEU A 61 -13.62 5.81 -8.36
C LEU A 61 -14.50 6.79 -7.58
N LYS A 62 -15.32 6.29 -6.65
CA LYS A 62 -16.16 7.14 -5.78
C LYS A 62 -15.29 8.05 -4.90
N GLU A 63 -14.22 7.53 -4.31
CA GLU A 63 -13.33 8.33 -3.47
C GLU A 63 -12.55 9.38 -4.28
N LEU A 64 -12.09 9.04 -5.49
CA LEU A 64 -11.46 10.00 -6.40
C LEU A 64 -12.42 11.14 -6.76
N ASP A 65 -13.67 10.81 -7.10
CA ASP A 65 -14.69 11.82 -7.44
C ASP A 65 -15.07 12.68 -6.23
N ARG A 66 -15.19 12.09 -5.04
CA ARG A 66 -15.41 12.82 -3.78
C ARG A 66 -14.29 13.83 -3.51
N HIS A 67 -13.03 13.43 -3.65
CA HIS A 67 -11.90 14.34 -3.47
C HIS A 67 -11.83 15.43 -4.55
N ARG A 68 -12.17 15.08 -5.80
CA ARG A 68 -12.26 16.05 -6.89
C ARG A 68 -13.29 17.13 -6.58
N ALA A 69 -14.52 16.74 -6.22
CA ALA A 69 -15.60 17.68 -5.89
C ALA A 69 -15.23 18.57 -4.69
N GLN A 70 -14.57 18.02 -3.68
CA GLN A 70 -14.10 18.78 -2.52
C GLN A 70 -13.05 19.83 -2.91
N LEU A 71 -12.08 19.46 -3.75
CA LEU A 71 -11.03 20.39 -4.18
C LEU A 71 -11.55 21.48 -5.11
N GLU A 72 -12.53 21.17 -5.97
CA GLU A 72 -13.13 22.17 -6.86
C GLU A 72 -13.85 23.27 -6.08
N ALA A 73 -14.40 22.98 -4.89
CA ALA A 73 -14.98 23.98 -4.00
C ALA A 73 -13.98 25.03 -3.47
N TYR A 74 -12.67 24.77 -3.60
CA TYR A 74 -11.62 25.72 -3.24
C TYR A 74 -11.22 26.67 -4.38
N ARG A 75 -11.71 26.45 -5.60
CA ARG A 75 -11.38 27.30 -6.76
C ARG A 75 -11.83 28.75 -6.52
N GLY A 76 -10.95 29.70 -6.80
CA GLY A 76 -11.20 31.13 -6.57
C GLY A 76 -11.03 31.59 -5.11
N ASN A 77 -10.60 30.72 -4.19
CA ASN A 77 -10.24 31.13 -2.83
C ASN A 77 -8.87 31.86 -2.83
N PRO A 78 -8.80 33.14 -2.43
CA PRO A 78 -7.55 33.92 -2.45
C PRO A 78 -6.42 33.37 -1.56
N SER A 79 -6.75 32.50 -0.59
CA SER A 79 -5.78 31.91 0.34
C SER A 79 -5.17 30.60 -0.17
N ILE A 80 -5.56 30.14 -1.36
CA ILE A 80 -5.15 28.85 -1.92
C ILE A 80 -4.38 29.10 -3.21
N SER A 81 -3.26 28.40 -3.38
CA SER A 81 -2.50 28.43 -4.63
C SER A 81 -3.27 27.69 -5.72
N GLU A 82 -3.69 28.43 -6.75
CA GLU A 82 -4.38 27.85 -7.92
C GLU A 82 -3.48 26.85 -8.66
N GLU A 83 -2.18 27.12 -8.77
CA GLU A 83 -1.22 26.22 -9.41
C GLU A 83 -1.16 24.84 -8.73
N VAL A 84 -1.08 24.82 -7.40
CA VAL A 84 -1.07 23.57 -6.63
C VAL A 84 -2.42 22.86 -6.73
N LEU A 85 -3.53 23.61 -6.67
CA LEU A 85 -4.87 23.06 -6.82
C LEU A 85 -5.04 22.39 -8.17
N ASP A 86 -4.69 23.07 -9.26
CA ASP A 86 -4.79 22.53 -10.62
C ASP A 86 -3.87 21.31 -10.82
N ALA A 87 -2.68 21.30 -10.23
CA ALA A 87 -1.78 20.15 -10.27
C ALA A 87 -2.36 18.91 -9.57
N VAL A 88 -2.98 19.08 -8.40
CA VAL A 88 -3.62 17.98 -7.66
C VAL A 88 -4.88 17.49 -8.37
N THR A 89 -5.75 18.40 -8.82
CA THR A 89 -6.96 18.06 -9.59
C THR A 89 -6.61 17.33 -10.88
N SER A 90 -5.57 17.76 -11.59
CA SER A 90 -5.08 17.06 -12.80
C SER A 90 -4.54 15.66 -12.52
N ARG A 91 -4.02 15.39 -11.31
CA ARG A 91 -3.60 14.03 -10.90
C ARG A 91 -4.82 13.15 -10.59
N LEU A 92 -5.82 13.69 -9.92
CA LEU A 92 -7.09 13.01 -9.65
C LEU A 92 -7.80 12.64 -10.95
N ASP A 93 -7.90 13.58 -11.89
CA ASP A 93 -8.59 13.36 -13.17
C ASP A 93 -7.92 12.29 -14.01
N ARG A 94 -6.58 12.30 -14.10
CA ARG A 94 -5.82 11.25 -14.79
C ARG A 94 -6.01 9.88 -14.14
N ALA A 95 -5.95 9.82 -12.81
CA ALA A 95 -6.17 8.58 -12.07
C ALA A 95 -7.60 8.06 -12.25
N PHE A 96 -8.61 8.94 -12.21
CA PHE A 96 -10.01 8.61 -12.41
C PHE A 96 -10.24 8.07 -13.82
N THR A 97 -9.81 8.81 -14.86
CA THR A 97 -9.98 8.40 -16.26
C THR A 97 -9.31 7.07 -16.54
N GLY A 98 -8.03 6.91 -16.16
CA GLY A 98 -7.31 5.66 -16.38
C GLY A 98 -7.94 4.47 -15.65
N LEU A 99 -8.40 4.67 -14.41
CA LEU A 99 -9.08 3.60 -13.67
C LEU A 99 -10.45 3.29 -14.28
N ASN A 100 -11.20 4.29 -14.72
CA ASN A 100 -12.52 4.14 -15.32
C ASN A 100 -12.46 3.35 -16.63
N GLU A 101 -11.48 3.64 -17.48
CA GLU A 101 -11.22 2.95 -18.76
C GLU A 101 -10.76 1.50 -18.61
N LEU A 102 -10.32 1.08 -17.41
CA LEU A 102 -9.90 -0.29 -17.17
C LEU A 102 -11.09 -1.25 -17.28
N ASN A 103 -11.14 -2.07 -18.33
CA ASN A 103 -12.23 -3.02 -18.51
C ASN A 103 -12.18 -4.17 -17.50
N GLY A 104 -13.31 -4.42 -16.83
CA GLY A 104 -13.45 -5.49 -15.84
C GLY A 104 -12.72 -5.21 -14.52
N LYS A 105 -12.45 -6.28 -13.76
CA LYS A 105 -11.67 -6.20 -12.52
C LYS A 105 -10.19 -6.03 -12.82
N ALA A 106 -9.46 -5.38 -11.92
CA ALA A 106 -8.00 -5.30 -12.03
C ALA A 106 -7.39 -6.71 -12.13
N GLY A 107 -6.47 -6.88 -13.08
CA GLY A 107 -5.85 -8.17 -13.38
C GLY A 107 -6.69 -9.11 -14.26
N HIS A 108 -7.93 -8.76 -14.62
CA HIS A 108 -8.78 -9.61 -15.47
C HIS A 108 -8.13 -9.92 -16.81
N GLN A 109 -7.46 -8.95 -17.42
CA GLN A 109 -6.74 -9.14 -18.69
C GLN A 109 -5.67 -10.24 -18.58
N LEU A 110 -5.03 -10.39 -17.42
CA LEU A 110 -4.01 -11.41 -17.18
C LEU A 110 -4.61 -12.82 -17.05
N THR A 111 -5.89 -12.94 -16.72
CA THR A 111 -6.56 -14.25 -16.61
C THR A 111 -6.74 -14.94 -17.96
N ALA A 112 -6.74 -14.19 -19.05
CA ALA A 112 -6.75 -14.73 -20.41
C ALA A 112 -5.37 -15.28 -20.85
N ASN A 113 -4.31 -15.02 -20.09
CA ASN A 113 -2.98 -15.52 -20.39
C ASN A 113 -2.80 -16.92 -19.76
N GLU A 114 -2.98 -17.96 -20.57
CA GLU A 114 -2.87 -19.36 -20.14
C GLU A 114 -1.50 -19.68 -19.52
N TRP A 115 -0.42 -19.10 -20.07
CA TRP A 115 0.93 -19.31 -19.54
C TRP A 115 1.07 -18.75 -18.13
N LEU A 116 0.62 -17.52 -17.88
CA LEU A 116 0.61 -16.94 -16.52
C LEU A 116 -0.25 -17.74 -15.56
N MET A 117 -1.44 -18.16 -16.01
CA MET A 117 -2.37 -18.91 -15.15
C MET A 117 -1.82 -20.31 -14.83
N SER A 118 -1.09 -20.94 -15.75
CA SER A 118 -0.40 -22.20 -15.49
C SER A 118 0.60 -22.09 -14.33
N ILE A 119 1.39 -21.00 -14.29
CA ILE A 119 2.33 -20.74 -13.19
C ILE A 119 1.58 -20.45 -11.91
N ARG A 120 0.56 -19.57 -11.96
CA ARG A 120 -0.24 -19.18 -10.79
C ARG A 120 -0.86 -20.39 -10.09
N SER A 121 -1.34 -21.38 -10.84
CA SER A 121 -1.93 -22.60 -10.28
C SER A 121 -0.97 -23.45 -9.46
N ARG A 122 0.36 -23.32 -9.68
CA ARG A 122 1.36 -24.16 -9.01
C ARG A 122 2.27 -23.39 -8.06
N ILE A 123 2.35 -22.07 -8.16
CA ILE A 123 3.28 -21.26 -7.36
C ILE A 123 3.01 -21.32 -5.85
N GLY A 124 1.78 -21.63 -5.44
CA GLY A 124 1.43 -21.86 -4.04
C GLY A 124 1.76 -23.26 -3.52
N ILE A 125 2.13 -24.20 -4.39
CA ILE A 125 2.54 -25.56 -3.99
C ILE A 125 4.03 -25.52 -3.64
N PRO A 126 4.45 -26.00 -2.45
CA PRO A 126 5.86 -26.11 -2.12
C PRO A 126 6.62 -26.90 -3.19
N GLY A 127 7.60 -26.27 -3.86
CA GLY A 127 8.34 -26.88 -4.95
C GLY A 127 7.56 -27.01 -6.28
N GLY A 128 6.35 -26.48 -6.41
CA GLY A 128 5.50 -26.64 -7.60
C GLY A 128 5.96 -25.85 -8.84
N THR A 129 7.07 -25.11 -8.74
CA THR A 129 7.67 -24.36 -9.85
C THR A 129 8.97 -24.96 -10.37
N CYS A 130 9.23 -26.23 -10.04
CA CYS A 130 10.35 -26.99 -10.58
C CYS A 130 10.28 -27.14 -12.11
N GLU A 131 11.45 -27.32 -12.73
CA GLU A 131 11.59 -27.41 -14.19
C GLU A 131 10.84 -28.58 -14.82
N PHE A 132 10.66 -29.68 -14.10
CA PHE A 132 9.94 -30.86 -14.58
C PHE A 132 8.41 -30.69 -14.52
N ASP A 133 7.90 -29.80 -13.66
CA ASP A 133 6.47 -29.49 -13.57
C ASP A 133 6.07 -28.33 -14.49
N LEU A 134 6.95 -27.34 -14.68
CA LEU A 134 6.73 -26.16 -15.49
C LEU A 134 7.90 -25.90 -16.46
N PRO A 135 8.13 -26.76 -17.47
CA PRO A 135 9.26 -26.63 -18.39
C PRO A 135 9.22 -25.34 -19.22
N ALA A 136 8.03 -24.87 -19.60
CA ALA A 136 7.87 -23.59 -20.31
C ALA A 136 8.23 -22.38 -19.42
N TYR A 137 7.95 -22.45 -18.12
CA TYR A 137 8.34 -21.43 -17.16
C TYR A 137 9.87 -21.44 -16.94
N HIS A 138 10.44 -22.64 -16.79
CA HIS A 138 11.89 -22.78 -16.68
C HIS A 138 12.61 -22.23 -17.93
N SER A 139 12.12 -22.53 -19.13
CA SER A 139 12.64 -21.94 -20.37
C SER A 139 12.55 -20.41 -20.38
N TRP A 140 11.45 -19.83 -19.88
CA TRP A 140 11.33 -18.38 -19.74
C TRP A 140 12.37 -17.80 -18.76
N GLN A 141 12.68 -18.51 -17.67
CA GLN A 141 13.73 -18.11 -16.72
C GLN A 141 15.14 -18.11 -17.34
N GLN A 142 15.37 -18.85 -18.43
CA GLN A 142 16.66 -18.85 -19.13
C GLN A 142 16.79 -17.69 -20.16
N ARG A 143 15.72 -16.94 -20.41
CA ARG A 143 15.78 -15.77 -21.31
C ARG A 143 16.63 -14.65 -20.70
N SER A 144 17.11 -13.75 -21.55
CA SER A 144 17.85 -12.58 -21.10
C SER A 144 17.04 -11.75 -20.09
N PRO A 145 17.71 -11.06 -19.14
CA PRO A 145 17.04 -10.15 -18.21
C PRO A 145 16.10 -9.17 -18.92
N GLU A 146 16.55 -8.56 -20.01
CA GLU A 146 15.81 -7.56 -20.79
C GLU A 146 14.47 -8.12 -21.28
N ARG A 147 14.48 -9.35 -21.80
CA ARG A 147 13.26 -9.97 -22.31
C ARG A 147 12.26 -10.23 -21.20
N ARG A 148 12.72 -10.73 -20.05
CA ARG A 148 11.86 -11.01 -18.91
C ARG A 148 11.31 -9.73 -18.27
N ARG A 149 12.14 -8.68 -18.17
CA ARG A 149 11.70 -7.36 -17.71
C ARG A 149 10.62 -6.77 -18.62
N ALA A 150 10.78 -6.90 -19.94
CA ALA A 150 9.77 -6.45 -20.89
C ALA A 150 8.45 -7.21 -20.74
N ASP A 151 8.50 -8.54 -20.62
CA ASP A 151 7.31 -9.38 -20.39
C ASP A 151 6.62 -8.97 -19.06
N LEU A 152 7.38 -8.85 -17.95
CA LEU A 152 6.88 -8.45 -16.64
C LEU A 152 6.29 -7.03 -16.62
N ALA A 153 6.97 -6.06 -17.25
CA ALA A 153 6.49 -4.70 -17.35
C ALA A 153 5.19 -4.62 -18.16
N GLY A 154 5.08 -5.41 -19.23
CA GLY A 154 3.84 -5.54 -20.00
C GLY A 154 2.68 -6.04 -19.14
N TRP A 155 2.88 -7.10 -18.36
CA TRP A 155 1.83 -7.62 -17.47
C TRP A 155 1.48 -6.67 -16.34
N ALA A 156 2.48 -6.10 -15.66
CA ALA A 156 2.27 -5.13 -14.59
C ALA A 156 1.57 -3.86 -15.09
N GLY A 157 1.88 -3.42 -16.31
CA GLY A 157 1.28 -2.25 -16.95
C GLY A 157 -0.24 -2.33 -17.08
N THR A 158 -0.81 -3.52 -17.20
CA THR A 158 -2.28 -3.72 -17.23
C THR A 158 -2.99 -3.29 -15.94
N MET A 159 -2.26 -3.14 -14.83
CA MET A 159 -2.77 -2.72 -13.52
C MET A 159 -2.21 -1.36 -13.06
N ALA A 160 -1.45 -0.67 -13.92
CA ALA A 160 -0.90 0.65 -13.60
C ALA A 160 -1.98 1.67 -13.20
N PRO A 161 -3.18 1.74 -13.83
CA PRO A 161 -4.21 2.68 -13.41
C PRO A 161 -4.69 2.47 -11.97
N LEU A 162 -4.74 1.23 -11.51
CA LEU A 162 -5.06 0.92 -10.11
C LEU A 162 -3.97 1.42 -9.16
N ALA A 163 -2.70 1.18 -9.50
CA ALA A 163 -1.57 1.65 -8.71
C ALA A 163 -1.54 3.20 -8.60
N ASP A 164 -1.85 3.89 -9.70
CA ASP A 164 -1.88 5.35 -9.75
C ASP A 164 -3.02 5.93 -8.90
N ALA A 165 -4.23 5.36 -8.99
CA ALA A 165 -5.37 5.73 -8.15
C ALA A 165 -5.05 5.55 -6.65
N LEU A 166 -4.47 4.41 -6.28
CA LEU A 166 -4.06 4.15 -4.90
C LEU A 166 -3.03 5.17 -4.40
N ARG A 167 -2.01 5.48 -5.23
CA ARG A 167 -0.97 6.45 -4.87
C ARG A 167 -1.54 7.85 -4.64
N VAL A 168 -2.50 8.28 -5.46
CA VAL A 168 -3.15 9.59 -5.30
C VAL A 168 -3.98 9.61 -4.02
N LEU A 169 -4.85 8.63 -3.80
CA LEU A 169 -5.75 8.60 -2.64
C LEU A 169 -4.99 8.44 -1.31
N LEU A 170 -4.01 7.53 -1.24
CA LEU A 170 -3.19 7.38 -0.03
C LEU A 170 -2.32 8.62 0.21
N GLY A 171 -1.87 9.30 -0.85
CA GLY A 171 -1.17 10.58 -0.74
C GLY A 171 -2.05 11.64 -0.07
N LEU A 172 -3.24 11.88 -0.63
CA LEU A 172 -4.20 12.84 -0.08
C LEU A 172 -4.58 12.51 1.38
N LEU A 173 -4.78 11.24 1.70
CA LEU A 173 -5.05 10.81 3.06
C LEU A 173 -3.87 11.10 4.00
N ARG A 174 -2.63 10.81 3.57
CA ARG A 174 -1.44 11.10 4.39
C ARG A 174 -1.24 12.60 4.60
N ASP A 175 -1.59 13.41 3.62
CA ASP A 175 -1.46 14.87 3.65
C ASP A 175 -2.57 15.55 4.49
N SER A 176 -3.68 14.86 4.78
CA SER A 176 -4.77 15.40 5.60
C SER A 176 -4.47 15.48 7.10
N GLY A 177 -3.38 14.83 7.54
CA GLY A 177 -2.96 14.78 8.94
C GLY A 177 -1.78 15.69 9.24
N VAL A 178 -1.80 16.30 10.44
CA VAL A 178 -0.69 17.10 10.95
C VAL A 178 0.08 16.29 12.00
N PRO A 179 1.43 16.19 11.92
CA PRO A 179 2.22 15.50 12.93
C PRO A 179 2.25 16.27 14.26
N HIS A 180 2.05 15.55 15.36
CA HIS A 180 2.17 16.07 16.72
C HIS A 180 3.23 15.28 17.48
N LYS A 181 4.16 15.98 18.14
CA LYS A 181 5.07 15.34 19.09
C LYS A 181 4.31 14.97 20.35
N VAL A 182 4.42 13.71 20.74
CA VAL A 182 3.80 13.14 21.94
C VAL A 182 4.82 12.28 22.69
N VAL A 183 4.51 11.97 23.94
CA VAL A 183 5.34 11.12 24.80
C VAL A 183 4.50 9.96 25.31
N ALA A 184 4.97 8.73 25.13
CA ALA A 184 4.47 7.58 25.86
C ALA A 184 5.17 7.53 27.21
N VAL A 185 4.44 7.84 28.28
CA VAL A 185 4.97 7.81 29.65
C VAL A 185 4.80 6.40 30.21
N GLY A 186 5.84 5.83 30.80
CA GLY A 186 5.85 4.43 31.22
C GLY A 186 5.66 3.46 30.05
N GLY A 187 6.11 3.85 28.84
CA GLY A 187 5.92 3.10 27.61
C GLY A 187 4.47 3.01 27.11
N GLN A 188 3.56 3.85 27.60
CA GLN A 188 2.15 3.85 27.18
C GLN A 188 1.68 5.22 26.74
N PHE A 189 0.93 5.26 25.65
CA PHE A 189 0.23 6.45 25.17
C PHE A 189 -1.20 6.08 24.78
N GLN A 190 -2.18 6.83 25.28
CA GLN A 190 -3.58 6.67 24.90
C GLN A 190 -4.22 8.03 24.64
N ARG A 191 -5.04 8.11 23.59
CA ARG A 191 -5.75 9.34 23.23
C ARG A 191 -7.14 9.03 22.68
N GLY A 192 -8.15 9.66 23.26
CA GLY A 192 -9.49 9.69 22.69
C GLY A 192 -9.52 10.46 21.36
N LEU A 193 -10.25 9.93 20.39
CA LEU A 193 -10.49 10.58 19.10
C LEU A 193 -11.67 11.55 19.22
N PRO A 194 -11.53 12.82 18.76
CA PRO A 194 -12.61 13.79 18.82
C PRO A 194 -13.91 13.29 18.16
N PRO A 195 -15.09 13.50 18.77
CA PRO A 195 -16.36 13.15 18.15
C PRO A 195 -16.60 14.02 16.91
N GLY A 196 -17.29 13.45 15.90
CA GLY A 196 -17.64 14.16 14.67
C GLY A 196 -16.57 14.19 13.58
N LYS A 197 -15.36 13.67 13.84
CA LYS A 197 -14.31 13.48 12.82
C LYS A 197 -13.97 12.00 12.68
N THR A 198 -14.10 11.47 11.47
CA THR A 198 -13.70 10.09 11.16
C THR A 198 -12.24 10.08 10.78
N TYR A 199 -11.44 9.22 11.42
CA TYR A 199 -10.04 9.01 11.06
C TYR A 199 -9.90 7.67 10.34
N HIS A 200 -9.06 7.66 9.31
CA HIS A 200 -8.88 6.51 8.42
C HIS A 200 -7.49 5.88 8.54
N LEU A 201 -6.48 6.67 8.93
CA LEU A 201 -5.10 6.22 9.10
C LEU A 201 -4.43 6.88 10.32
N LEU A 202 -3.71 6.09 11.11
CA LEU A 202 -2.79 6.57 12.14
C LEU A 202 -1.35 6.34 11.64
N ARG A 203 -0.49 7.35 11.81
CA ARG A 203 0.93 7.26 11.48
C ARG A 203 1.74 7.59 12.74
N VAL A 204 2.67 6.71 13.07
CA VAL A 204 3.59 6.84 14.21
C VAL A 204 5.01 6.87 13.68
N ARG A 205 5.74 7.96 13.92
CA ARG A 205 7.16 8.08 13.57
C ARG A 205 7.99 8.06 14.84
N MET A 206 8.79 7.01 15.00
CA MET A 206 9.64 6.84 16.18
C MET A 206 11.11 7.06 15.82
N PRO A 207 11.93 7.59 16.74
CA PRO A 207 13.38 7.60 16.57
C PRO A 207 13.92 6.15 16.48
N LEU A 208 15.03 5.97 15.76
CA LEU A 208 15.82 4.75 15.87
C LEU A 208 16.73 4.96 17.08
N THR A 209 16.50 4.23 18.16
CA THR A 209 17.29 4.29 19.39
C THR A 209 17.93 2.93 19.67
N GLU A 210 18.96 2.92 20.52
CA GLU A 210 19.61 1.68 20.96
C GLU A 210 18.66 0.77 21.76
N GLU A 211 17.56 1.31 22.29
CA GLU A 211 16.59 0.55 23.08
C GLU A 211 15.65 -0.34 22.23
N GLU A 212 15.73 -0.26 20.90
CA GLU A 212 14.99 -1.07 19.92
C GLU A 212 13.48 -1.19 20.21
N LEU A 213 12.86 -0.07 20.61
CA LEU A 213 11.43 -0.04 20.90
C LEU A 213 10.57 -0.23 19.65
N VAL A 214 9.57 -1.10 19.75
CA VAL A 214 8.57 -1.39 18.72
C VAL A 214 7.18 -0.94 19.21
N PRO A 215 6.41 -0.18 18.43
CA PRO A 215 5.07 0.22 18.83
C PRO A 215 4.05 -0.88 18.56
N GLU A 216 3.39 -1.36 19.61
CA GLU A 216 2.12 -2.06 19.51
C GLU A 216 1.00 -1.03 19.41
N ILE A 217 0.41 -0.91 18.22
CA ILE A 217 -0.66 0.05 17.92
C ILE A 217 -2.00 -0.66 17.95
N THR A 218 -2.92 -0.13 18.75
CA THR A 218 -4.32 -0.52 18.74
C THR A 218 -5.18 0.73 18.56
N GLY A 219 -6.27 0.59 17.81
CA GLY A 219 -7.13 1.73 17.51
C GLY A 219 -8.52 1.30 17.11
N HIS A 220 -9.51 2.04 17.58
CA HIS A 220 -10.89 1.94 17.16
C HIS A 220 -11.52 3.34 17.04
N ARG A 221 -12.79 3.42 16.65
CA ARG A 221 -13.48 4.68 16.33
C ARG A 221 -13.47 5.78 17.42
N LEU A 222 -13.13 5.46 18.68
CA LEU A 222 -13.13 6.43 19.78
C LEU A 222 -11.75 6.67 20.39
N MET A 223 -10.76 5.82 20.11
CA MET A 223 -9.50 5.86 20.86
C MET A 223 -8.37 5.18 20.09
N VAL A 224 -7.16 5.71 20.30
CA VAL A 224 -5.89 5.09 19.89
C VAL A 224 -5.04 4.82 21.11
N SER A 225 -4.35 3.68 21.11
CA SER A 225 -3.38 3.29 22.12
C SER A 225 -2.11 2.81 21.44
N VAL A 226 -0.97 3.35 21.87
CA VAL A 226 0.36 2.94 21.45
C VAL A 226 1.10 2.46 22.70
N ARG A 227 1.53 1.21 22.69
CA ARG A 227 2.34 0.62 23.76
C ARG A 227 3.74 0.33 23.22
N MET A 228 4.76 0.72 23.96
CA MET A 228 6.15 0.41 23.63
C MET A 228 6.44 -1.03 24.02
N MET A 229 7.01 -1.77 23.08
CA MET A 229 7.40 -3.16 23.24
C MET A 229 8.89 -3.28 22.97
N ARG A 230 9.54 -4.25 23.61
CA ARG A 230 10.93 -4.64 23.35
C ARG A 230 11.03 -6.15 23.28
N SER A 231 11.89 -6.67 22.40
CA SER A 231 12.20 -8.10 22.36
C SER A 231 12.99 -8.51 23.59
N ASP A 232 12.60 -9.59 24.25
CA ASP A 232 13.41 -10.26 25.27
C ASP A 232 14.53 -11.10 24.61
N GLU A 233 15.40 -11.70 25.42
CA GLU A 233 16.51 -12.56 24.93
C GLU A 233 16.03 -13.79 24.14
N GLU A 234 14.77 -14.20 24.32
CA GLU A 234 14.12 -15.28 23.57
C GLU A 234 13.42 -14.76 22.30
N GLY A 235 13.51 -13.46 22.00
CA GLY A 235 12.91 -12.81 20.83
C GLY A 235 11.42 -12.50 20.96
N ARG A 236 10.82 -12.61 22.16
CA ARG A 236 9.40 -12.30 22.38
C ARG A 236 9.23 -10.82 22.69
N LEU A 237 8.25 -10.18 22.04
CA LEU A 237 7.87 -8.80 22.36
C LEU A 237 7.20 -8.72 23.74
N ARG A 238 7.81 -7.96 24.65
CA ARG A 238 7.31 -7.65 26.00
C ARG A 238 7.08 -6.16 26.15
N PRO A 239 6.10 -5.71 26.96
CA PRO A 239 5.93 -4.30 27.26
C PRO A 239 7.21 -3.70 27.84
N ALA A 240 7.66 -2.59 27.27
CA ALA A 240 8.74 -1.77 27.77
C ALA A 240 8.13 -0.58 28.55
N ALA A 241 8.72 -0.22 29.68
CA ALA A 241 8.25 0.87 30.54
C ALA A 241 8.99 2.19 30.29
N ASP A 242 9.82 2.24 29.26
CA ASP A 242 10.64 3.40 28.94
C ASP A 242 9.78 4.55 28.38
N ASP A 243 10.06 5.75 28.86
CA ASP A 243 9.47 6.97 28.30
C ASP A 243 9.97 7.16 26.88
N CYS A 244 9.06 7.31 25.91
CA CYS A 244 9.43 7.43 24.50
C CYS A 244 8.70 8.60 23.84
N SER A 245 9.48 9.53 23.28
CA SER A 245 8.95 10.63 22.46
C SER A 245 8.84 10.21 20.99
N PHE A 246 7.70 10.46 20.37
CA PHE A 246 7.45 10.13 18.96
C PHE A 246 6.49 11.12 18.29
N GLU A 247 6.41 11.09 16.97
CA GLU A 247 5.43 11.88 16.22
C GLU A 247 4.20 11.02 15.91
N LEU A 248 3.03 11.57 16.19
CA LEU A 248 1.74 10.95 15.92
C LEU A 248 0.95 11.83 14.95
N THR A 249 0.50 11.24 13.84
CA THR A 249 -0.35 11.90 12.84
C THR A 249 -1.64 11.12 12.70
N LEU A 250 -2.78 11.81 12.82
CA LEU A 250 -4.10 11.25 12.56
C LEU A 250 -4.63 11.82 11.24
N CYS A 251 -4.85 10.93 10.28
CA CYS A 251 -5.30 11.23 8.92
C CYS A 251 -6.80 10.94 8.78
N ALA A 252 -7.55 11.91 8.27
CA ALA A 252 -9.00 11.91 8.13
C ALA A 252 -9.43 12.19 6.68
#